data_AF-I0BDZ4-F1
#
_entry.id   AF-I0BDZ4-F1
#
_cell.length_a   1.000
_cell.length_b   1.000
_cell.length_c   1.000
_cell.angle_alpha   90.00
_cell.angle_beta   90.00
_cell.angle_gamma   90.00
#
_symmetry.space_group_name_H-M   'P 1'
#
loop_
_entity.id
_entity.type
_entity.pdbx_description
1 polymer ?
#
loop_
_entity_poly.entity_id
_entity_poly.type
_entity_poly.pdbx_seq_one_letter_code
_entity_poly.pdbx_strand_id
1 'polypeptide(L)' 'MSIEVQEHAERIERLLKVDRQVVLAARIHGLILGVKNKELTLEDVTRFTNIDREQLLKMMEGQVS' A
#
# COMPACT_ATOMS: atom_id res chain seq x y z
N MET A 1 22.06 -28.78 -2.25
CA MET A 1 20.91 -27.86 -2.31
C MET A 1 20.59 -27.63 -3.77
N SER A 2 19.35 -27.80 -4.23
CA SER A 2 19.02 -27.57 -5.65
C SER A 2 18.96 -26.08 -5.94
N ILE A 3 19.22 -25.71 -7.21
CA ILE A 3 19.20 -24.32 -7.67
C ILE A 3 17.84 -23.67 -7.39
N GLU A 4 16.74 -24.40 -7.62
CA GLU A 4 15.37 -23.93 -7.35
C GLU A 4 15.13 -23.58 -5.87
N VAL A 5 15.70 -24.35 -4.94
CA VAL A 5 15.57 -24.09 -3.50
C VAL A 5 16.32 -22.81 -3.12
N GLN A 6 17.46 -22.55 -3.76
CA GLN A 6 18.24 -21.34 -3.51
C GLN A 6 17.56 -20.08 -4.06
N GLU A 7 17.05 -20.13 -5.30
CA GLU A 7 16.29 -19.03 -5.89
C GLU A 7 15.02 -18.70 -5.07
N HIS A 8 14.35 -19.73 -4.56
CA HIS A 8 13.18 -19.56 -3.70
C HIS A 8 13.53 -18.91 -2.36
N ALA A 9 14.63 -19.34 -1.72
CA ALA A 9 15.11 -18.75 -0.47
C ALA A 9 15.52 -17.28 -0.63
N GLU A 10 16.23 -16.93 -1.70
CA GLU A 10 16.62 -15.56 -2.02
C GLU A 10 15.40 -14.66 -2.30
N ARG A 11 14.35 -15.22 -2.92
CA ARG A 11 13.08 -14.51 -3.12
C ARG A 11 12.38 -14.22 -1.78
N ILE A 12 12.35 -15.18 -0.86
CA ILE A 12 11.81 -14.98 0.50
C ILE A 12 12.63 -13.93 1.26
N GLU A 13 13.96 -14.02 1.23
CA GLU A 13 14.82 -13.02 1.88
C GLU A 13 14.56 -11.60 1.36
N ARG A 14 14.38 -11.43 0.05
CA ARG A 14 14.05 -10.12 -0.52
C ARG A 14 12.70 -9.60 -0.02
N LEU A 15 11.69 -10.45 0.08
CA LEU A 15 10.37 -10.08 0.61
C LEU A 15 10.43 -9.71 2.10
N LEU A 16 11.25 -10.41 2.88
CA LEU A 16 11.45 -10.12 4.30
C LEU A 16 12.23 -8.82 4.55
N LYS A 17 13.09 -8.42 3.60
CA LYS A 17 13.86 -7.16 3.66
C LYS A 17 13.02 -5.93 3.31
N VAL A 18 11.80 -6.10 2.79
CA VAL A 18 10.92 -4.95 2.51
C VAL A 18 10.38 -4.41 3.83
N ASP A 19 10.73 -3.16 4.13
CA ASP A 19 10.22 -2.47 5.31
C ASP A 19 8.69 -2.38 5.23
N ARG A 20 8.02 -2.85 6.29
CA ARG A 20 6.55 -2.82 6.40
C ARG A 20 6.01 -1.40 6.26
N GLN A 21 6.74 -0.38 6.71
CA GLN A 21 6.36 1.02 6.56
C GLN A 21 6.34 1.45 5.08
N VAL A 22 7.29 0.97 4.28
CA VAL A 22 7.34 1.27 2.84
C VAL A 22 6.15 0.64 2.11
N VAL A 23 5.80 -0.61 2.45
CA VAL A 23 4.62 -1.28 1.88
C VAL A 23 3.33 -0.55 2.26
N LEU A 24 3.21 -0.14 3.53
CA LEU A 24 2.05 0.62 4.02
C LEU A 24 1.94 1.97 3.31
N ALA A 25 3.05 2.70 3.16
CA ALA A 25 3.08 3.99 2.46
C ALA A 25 2.68 3.84 0.99
N ALA A 26 3.22 2.85 0.28
CA ALA A 26 2.86 2.58 -1.12
C ALA A 26 1.37 2.22 -1.26
N ARG A 27 0.84 1.42 -0.32
CA ARG A 27 -0.59 1.07 -0.30
C ARG A 27 -1.47 2.30 -0.08
N ILE A 28 -1.16 3.15 0.90
CA ILE A 28 -1.90 4.39 1.17
C ILE A 28 -1.86 5.31 -0.05
N HIS A 29 -0.69 5.46 -0.67
CA HIS A 29 -0.54 6.25 -1.89
C HIS A 29 -1.41 5.73 -3.04
N GLY A 30 -1.45 4.41 -3.25
CA GLY A 30 -2.32 3.79 -4.25
C GLY A 30 -3.81 4.05 -4.00
N LEU A 31 -4.27 3.98 -2.74
CA LEU A 31 -5.65 4.29 -2.37
C LEU A 31 -5.99 5.76 -2.68
N ILE A 32 -5.11 6.70 -2.31
CA ILE A 32 -5.29 8.13 -2.59
C ILE A 32 -5.38 8.39 -4.10
N LEU A 33 -4.50 7.78 -4.89
CA LEU A 33 -4.53 7.91 -6.36
C LEU A 33 -5.82 7.34 -6.94
N GLY A 34 -6.26 6.16 -6.50
CA GLY A 34 -7.52 5.56 -6.96
C GLY A 34 -8.72 6.47 -6.70
N VAL A 35 -8.76 7.14 -5.54
CA VAL A 35 -9.81 8.13 -5.25
C VAL A 35 -9.67 9.38 -6.14
N LYS A 36 -8.46 9.92 -6.31
CA LYS A 36 -8.21 11.10 -7.18
C LYS A 36 -8.60 10.83 -8.65
N ASN A 37 -8.30 9.63 -9.14
CA ASN A 37 -8.62 9.19 -10.49
C ASN A 37 -10.08 8.74 -10.66
N LYS A 38 -10.90 8.77 -9.59
CA LYS A 38 -12.29 8.31 -9.57
C LYS A 38 -12.46 6.81 -9.88
N GLU A 39 -11.41 6.02 -9.66
CA GLU A 39 -11.44 4.56 -9.75
C GLU A 39 -12.00 3.92 -8.47
N LEU A 40 -11.87 4.62 -7.34
CA LEU A 40 -12.41 4.25 -6.04
C LEU A 40 -13.24 5.39 -5.47
N THR A 41 -14.31 5.07 -4.77
CA THR A 41 -15.02 6.03 -3.92
C THR A 41 -14.37 6.09 -2.54
N LEU A 42 -14.63 7.18 -1.80
CA LEU A 42 -14.24 7.26 -0.38
C LEU A 42 -14.86 6.11 0.42
N GLU A 43 -16.10 5.71 0.08
CA GLU A 43 -16.80 4.61 0.74
C GLU A 43 -16.06 3.28 0.53
N ASP A 44 -15.62 2.98 -0.69
CA ASP A 44 -14.84 1.77 -1.00
C ASP A 44 -13.58 1.69 -0.13
N VAL A 45 -12.85 2.80 -0.01
CA VAL A 45 -11.63 2.84 0.82
C VAL A 45 -11.97 2.62 2.29
N THR A 46 -12.97 3.31 2.83
CA THR A 46 -13.36 3.17 4.25
C THR A 46 -13.96 1.81 4.59
N ARG A 47 -14.55 1.11 3.61
CA ARG A 47 -15.17 -0.22 3.80
C ARG A 47 -14.15 -1.35 3.80
N PHE A 48 -13.13 -1.26 2.95
CA PHE A 48 -12.13 -2.32 2.76
C PHE A 48 -10.80 -2.05 3.49
N THR A 49 -10.73 -0.94 4.22
CA THR A 49 -9.55 -0.58 5.04
C THR A 49 -9.99 -0.06 6.41
N ASN A 50 -9.07 -0.04 7.37
CA ASN A 50 -9.29 0.57 8.68
C ASN A 50 -9.04 2.09 8.68
N ILE A 51 -9.06 2.74 7.51
CA ILE A 51 -8.87 4.19 7.37
C ILE A 51 -10.24 4.83 7.39
N ASP A 52 -10.49 5.71 8.35
CA ASP A 52 -11.73 6.47 8.38
C ASP A 52 -11.73 7.61 7.36
N ARG A 53 -12.92 8.17 7.10
CA ARG A 53 -13.09 9.21 6.09
C ARG A 53 -12.28 10.47 6.39
N GLU A 54 -12.16 10.86 7.66
CA GLU A 54 -11.45 12.08 8.05
C GLU A 54 -9.93 11.90 7.87
N GLN A 55 -9.40 10.74 8.25
CA GLN A 55 -8.01 10.36 8.02
C GLN A 55 -7.68 10.34 6.53
N LEU A 56 -8.54 9.75 5.71
CA LEU A 56 -8.34 9.70 4.26
C LEU A 56 -8.31 11.10 3.64
N LEU A 57 -9.21 12.00 4.06
CA LEU A 57 -9.22 13.39 3.58
C LEU A 57 -7.92 14.13 3.97
N LYS A 58 -7.47 14.02 5.22
CA LYS A 58 -6.20 14.62 5.68
C LYS A 58 -5.00 14.07 4.89
N MET A 59 -4.98 12.78 4.59
CA MET A 59 -3.93 12.16 3.78
C MET A 59 -3.94 12.67 2.33
N MET A 60 -5.11 12.95 1.76
CA MET A 60 -5.23 13.53 0.42
C MET A 60 -4.79 15.00 0.37
N GLU A 61 -5.08 15.77 1.42
CA GLU A 61 -4.69 17.18 1.58
C GLU A 61 -3.16 17.34 1.74
N GLY A 62 -2.52 16.47 2.53
CA GLY A 62 -1.08 16.48 2.76
C GLY A 62 -0.21 16.11 1.56
N GLN A 63 -0.81 15.64 0.45
CA GLN A 63 -0.10 15.37 -0.82
C GLN A 63 -0.17 16.52 -1.83
N VAL A 64 -0.74 17.67 -1.44
CA VAL A 64 -0.69 18.90 -2.24
C VAL A 64 0.45 19.77 -1.71
N SER A 65 1.67 19.47 -2.13
CA SER A 65 2.84 20.35 -1.99
C SER A 65 3.79 20.10 -3.16
#